data_AF-F8AME8-F1
#
_entry.id   AF-F8AME8-F1
#
_cell.length_a   1.000
_cell.length_b   1.000
_cell.length_c   1.000
_cell.angle_alpha   90.00
_cell.angle_beta   90.00
_cell.angle_gamma   90.00
#
_symmetry.space_group_name_H-M   'P 1'
#
loop_
_entity.id
_entity.type
_entity.pdbx_description
1 polymer ?
#
loop_
_entity_poly.entity_id
_entity_poly.type
_entity_poly.pdbx_seq_one_letter_code
_entity_poly.pdbx_strand_id
1 'polypeptide(L)'
;MKFKLNTGRTIWQGEAIEAGKNLEMYRKAAGVCYFNEEDMFKLGIKEGDSVKVKSEYGDVVVKAKKTTQTMPEGMVFIPMGPWANCVVLPETKSTAMPSFKGPLEVEIEKTDEEVPIMMDLMRKKYIEC
;
A
#
# COMPACT_ATOMS: atom_id res chain seq x y z
N MET A 1 -9.91 -0.74 -11.00
CA MET A 1 -10.85 0.33 -10.60
C MET A 1 -10.08 1.50 -10.00
N LYS A 2 -10.60 2.73 -10.06
CA LYS A 2 -9.92 3.94 -9.53
C LYS A 2 -10.28 4.19 -8.06
N PHE A 3 -9.29 4.56 -7.27
CA PHE A 3 -9.42 4.88 -5.85
C PHE A 3 -8.60 6.13 -5.48
N LYS A 4 -8.90 6.73 -4.33
CA LYS A 4 -8.07 7.72 -3.66
C LYS A 4 -7.26 7.05 -2.55
N LEU A 5 -5.95 6.93 -2.74
CA LEU A 5 -5.03 6.38 -1.77
C LEU A 5 -4.67 7.42 -0.70
N ASN A 6 -4.76 7.01 0.57
CA ASN A 6 -4.16 7.69 1.70
C ASN A 6 -3.09 6.80 2.35
N THR A 7 -2.14 7.40 3.07
CA THR A 7 -1.11 6.66 3.80
C THR A 7 -0.95 7.19 5.22
N GLY A 8 -0.43 6.36 6.12
CA GLY A 8 -0.28 6.76 7.52
C GLY A 8 0.31 5.67 8.40
N ARG A 9 0.20 5.86 9.70
CA ARG A 9 0.69 4.90 10.69
C ARG A 9 -0.43 3.98 11.13
N THR A 10 -0.06 2.78 11.51
CA THR A 10 -0.92 1.88 12.29
C THR A 10 -0.12 1.35 13.47
N ILE A 11 -0.80 0.93 14.54
CA ILE A 11 -0.13 0.35 15.72
C ILE A 11 0.69 -0.88 15.31
N TRP A 12 0.11 -1.74 14.47
CA TRP A 12 0.75 -2.96 13.96
C TRP A 12 1.98 -2.67 13.09
N GLN A 13 1.92 -1.61 12.30
CA GLN A 13 3.06 -1.16 11.49
C GLN A 13 4.19 -0.61 12.38
N GLY A 14 3.85 0.10 13.46
CA GLY A 14 4.83 0.54 14.45
C GLY A 14 5.51 -0.63 15.16
N GLU A 15 4.72 -1.57 15.68
CA GLU A 15 5.23 -2.79 16.34
C GLU A 15 6.17 -3.58 15.42
N ALA A 16 5.76 -3.82 14.17
CA ALA A 16 6.56 -4.59 13.23
C ALA A 16 7.87 -3.90 12.82
N ILE A 17 7.91 -2.56 12.82
CA ILE A 17 9.14 -1.80 12.60
C ILE A 17 10.15 -2.04 13.72
N GLU A 18 9.69 -2.00 14.97
CA GLU A 18 10.54 -2.18 16.16
C GLU A 18 10.96 -3.64 16.33
N ALA A 19 10.10 -4.59 15.97
CA ALA A 19 10.43 -6.01 16.00
C ALA A 19 11.50 -6.38 14.94
N GLY A 20 11.42 -5.81 13.74
CA GLY A 20 12.39 -6.02 12.69
C GLY A 20 11.79 -5.90 11.28
N LYS A 21 12.28 -4.94 10.49
CA LYS A 21 11.78 -4.65 9.13
C LYS A 21 12.07 -5.76 8.11
N ASN A 22 12.97 -6.70 8.44
CA ASN A 22 13.26 -7.88 7.63
C ASN A 22 12.33 -9.06 7.92
N LEU A 23 11.49 -8.98 8.96
CA LEU A 23 10.60 -10.06 9.36
C LEU A 23 9.30 -10.04 8.55
N GLU A 24 8.70 -11.22 8.39
CA GLU A 24 7.40 -11.40 7.74
C GLU A 24 6.29 -10.56 8.41
N MET A 25 6.42 -10.28 9.69
CA MET A 25 5.50 -9.41 10.44
C MET A 25 5.43 -8.00 9.81
N TYR A 26 6.54 -7.44 9.32
CA TYR A 26 6.54 -6.14 8.67
C TYR A 26 5.83 -6.18 7.31
N ARG A 27 6.04 -7.24 6.53
CA ARG A 27 5.29 -7.45 5.28
C ARG A 27 3.79 -7.56 5.55
N LYS A 28 3.37 -8.31 6.57
CA LYS A 28 1.96 -8.45 6.96
C LYS A 28 1.35 -7.18 7.53
N ALA A 29 2.15 -6.29 8.11
CA ALA A 29 1.67 -5.04 8.71
C ALA A 29 1.68 -3.85 7.75
N ALA A 30 2.62 -3.77 6.81
CA ALA A 30 2.82 -2.63 5.92
C ALA A 30 2.66 -2.95 4.41
N GLY A 31 2.75 -4.22 4.01
CA GLY A 31 2.47 -4.70 2.65
C GLY A 31 0.98 -5.00 2.42
N VAL A 32 0.10 -4.15 2.96
CA VAL A 32 -1.35 -4.33 2.93
C VAL A 32 -2.05 -3.05 2.45
N CYS A 33 -3.19 -3.20 1.79
CA CYS A 33 -4.11 -2.12 1.45
C CYS A 33 -5.45 -2.37 2.11
N TYR A 34 -5.93 -1.39 2.86
CA TYR A 34 -7.20 -1.42 3.56
C TYR A 34 -8.33 -0.92 2.67
N PHE A 35 -9.44 -1.64 2.68
CA PHE A 35 -10.67 -1.37 1.92
C PHE A 35 -11.89 -1.41 2.85
N ASN A 36 -12.94 -0.65 2.55
CA ASN A 36 -14.26 -0.92 3.11
C ASN A 36 -14.91 -2.13 2.42
N GLU A 37 -16.03 -2.60 2.97
CA GLU A 37 -16.69 -3.81 2.48
C GLU A 37 -17.31 -3.64 1.09
N GLU A 38 -17.87 -2.46 0.82
CA GLU A 38 -18.50 -2.12 -0.45
C GLU A 38 -17.49 -2.12 -1.60
N ASP A 39 -16.31 -1.54 -1.39
CA ASP A 39 -15.23 -1.48 -2.37
C ASP A 39 -14.63 -2.88 -2.62
N MET A 40 -14.49 -3.70 -1.58
CA MET A 40 -14.08 -5.10 -1.76
C MET A 40 -15.08 -5.90 -2.59
N PHE A 41 -16.38 -5.72 -2.33
CA PHE A 41 -17.45 -6.35 -3.10
C PHE A 41 -17.41 -5.90 -4.57
N LYS A 42 -17.30 -4.60 -4.84
CA LYS A 42 -17.26 -4.05 -6.21
C LYS A 42 -16.02 -4.50 -6.98
N LEU A 43 -14.88 -4.62 -6.30
CA LEU A 43 -13.63 -5.09 -6.90
C LEU A 43 -13.56 -6.63 -7.00
N GLY A 44 -14.48 -7.36 -6.36
CA GLY A 44 -14.53 -8.82 -6.37
C GLY A 44 -13.38 -9.48 -5.58
N ILE A 45 -12.89 -8.82 -4.53
CA ILE A 45 -11.77 -9.30 -3.70
C ILE A 45 -12.25 -9.69 -2.30
N LYS A 46 -11.50 -10.58 -1.65
CA LYS A 46 -11.67 -10.96 -0.24
C LYS A 46 -10.42 -10.58 0.57
N GLU A 47 -10.56 -10.57 1.89
CA GLU A 47 -9.40 -10.34 2.77
C GLU A 47 -8.35 -11.43 2.53
N GLY A 48 -7.10 -11.02 2.33
CA GLY A 48 -5.99 -11.91 1.98
C GLY A 48 -5.73 -12.09 0.48
N ASP A 49 -6.63 -11.62 -0.41
CA ASP A 49 -6.35 -11.57 -1.84
C ASP A 49 -5.18 -10.59 -2.12
N SER A 50 -4.39 -10.89 -3.15
CA SER A 50 -3.38 -9.95 -3.65
C SER A 50 -4.03 -8.94 -4.60
N VAL A 51 -3.63 -7.68 -4.48
CA VAL A 51 -4.03 -6.61 -5.40
C VAL A 51 -2.82 -5.86 -5.90
N LYS A 52 -2.84 -5.49 -7.17
CA LYS A 52 -1.86 -4.58 -7.77
C LYS A 52 -2.39 -3.16 -7.66
N VAL A 53 -1.61 -2.30 -7.03
CA VAL A 53 -1.88 -0.87 -6.90
C VAL A 53 -0.93 -0.13 -7.83
N LYS A 54 -1.49 0.68 -8.71
CA LYS A 54 -0.75 1.45 -9.72
C LYS A 54 -1.09 2.93 -9.61
N SER A 55 -0.09 3.78 -9.63
CA SER A 55 -0.23 5.22 -9.82
C SER A 55 0.58 5.67 -11.04
N GLU A 56 0.60 6.97 -11.31
CA GLU A 56 1.50 7.56 -12.30
C GLU A 56 2.99 7.35 -11.95
N TYR A 57 3.30 7.16 -10.66
CA TYR A 57 4.68 7.13 -10.15
C TYR A 57 5.25 5.71 -10.03
N GLY A 58 4.41 4.68 -10.16
CA GLY A 58 4.83 3.30 -10.10
C GLY A 58 3.72 2.34 -9.71
N ASP A 59 4.11 1.11 -9.43
CA ASP A 59 3.21 0.04 -9.02
C ASP A 59 3.81 -0.81 -7.88
N VAL A 60 2.91 -1.45 -7.13
CA VAL A 60 3.23 -2.41 -6.08
C VAL A 60 2.09 -3.43 -5.89
N VAL A 61 2.46 -4.65 -5.50
CA VAL A 61 1.51 -5.69 -5.08
C VAL A 61 1.42 -5.71 -3.55
N VAL A 62 0.20 -5.70 -3.01
CA VAL A 62 -0.10 -5.70 -1.57
C VAL A 62 -1.29 -6.61 -1.26
N LYS A 63 -1.46 -7.03 -0.01
CA LYS A 63 -2.61 -7.82 0.42
C LYS A 63 -3.82 -6.93 0.73
N ALA A 64 -5.00 -7.32 0.26
CA ALA A 64 -6.26 -6.70 0.63
C ALA A 64 -6.61 -7.03 2.08
N LYS A 65 -7.01 -6.00 2.84
CA LYS A 65 -7.45 -6.12 4.23
C LYS A 65 -8.74 -5.33 4.46
N LYS A 66 -9.71 -5.91 5.16
CA LYS A 66 -10.92 -5.18 5.55
C LYS A 66 -10.57 -4.16 6.63
N THR A 67 -10.99 -2.91 6.46
CA THR A 67 -10.82 -1.89 7.50
C THR A 67 -11.78 -2.13 8.67
N THR A 68 -11.29 -1.87 9.89
CA THR A 68 -12.13 -1.80 11.10
C THR A 68 -12.54 -0.36 11.43
N GLN A 69 -12.00 0.62 10.70
CA GLN A 69 -12.30 2.04 10.84
C GLN A 69 -13.22 2.48 9.71
N THR A 70 -14.11 3.43 9.97
CA THR A 70 -14.96 4.03 8.95
C THR A 70 -14.10 4.65 7.85
N MET A 71 -14.27 4.18 6.61
CA MET A 71 -13.57 4.68 5.45
C MET A 71 -14.58 4.91 4.30
N PRO A 72 -14.64 6.12 3.72
CA PRO A 72 -15.55 6.40 2.61
C PRO A 72 -15.31 5.47 1.43
N GLU A 73 -16.38 5.21 0.67
CA GLU A 73 -16.29 4.49 -0.60
C GLU A 73 -15.32 5.20 -1.57
N GLY A 74 -14.52 4.41 -2.29
CA GLY A 74 -13.51 4.93 -3.21
C GLY A 74 -12.24 5.44 -2.53
N MET A 75 -12.13 5.34 -1.21
CA MET A 75 -10.89 5.61 -0.46
C MET A 75 -10.24 4.31 -0.03
N VAL A 76 -8.91 4.26 -0.11
CA VAL A 76 -8.10 3.13 0.35
C VAL A 76 -6.91 3.62 1.17
N PHE A 77 -6.38 2.76 2.01
CA PHE A 77 -5.29 3.12 2.92
C PHE A 77 -4.16 2.10 2.91
N ILE A 78 -2.92 2.55 2.69
CA ILE A 78 -1.72 1.71 2.82
C ILE A 78 -0.86 2.25 3.98
N PRO A 79 -0.49 1.44 4.98
CA PRO A 79 0.43 1.87 6.02
C PRO A 79 1.78 2.32 5.44
N MET A 80 2.40 3.33 6.07
CA MET A 80 3.66 3.88 5.59
C MET A 80 4.77 2.82 5.60
N GLY A 81 5.52 2.76 4.51
CA GLY A 81 6.55 1.75 4.31
C GLY A 81 6.99 1.69 2.84
N PRO A 82 7.93 0.79 2.51
CA PRO A 82 8.49 0.70 1.16
C PRO A 82 7.43 0.34 0.12
N TRP A 83 6.40 -0.46 0.48
CA TRP A 83 5.29 -0.75 -0.43
C TRP A 83 4.49 0.50 -0.80
N ALA A 84 4.07 1.32 0.19
CA ALA A 84 3.37 2.58 -0.08
C ALA A 84 4.22 3.53 -0.92
N ASN A 85 5.52 3.62 -0.63
CA ASN A 85 6.44 4.54 -1.31
C ASN A 85 6.59 4.25 -2.82
N CYS A 86 6.24 3.05 -3.28
CA CYS A 86 6.28 2.69 -4.70
C CYS A 86 5.20 3.40 -5.54
N VAL A 87 4.17 3.95 -4.91
CA VAL A 87 3.01 4.51 -5.61
C VAL A 87 2.70 5.96 -5.21
N VAL A 88 3.40 6.56 -4.24
CA VAL A 88 3.18 7.95 -3.80
C VAL A 88 3.91 8.98 -4.68
N LEU A 89 3.42 10.23 -4.69
CA LEU A 89 4.02 11.34 -5.44
C LEU A 89 5.38 11.75 -4.85
N PRO A 90 6.50 11.59 -5.57
CA PRO A 90 7.83 11.97 -5.07
C PRO A 90 8.09 13.49 -5.12
N GLU A 91 7.34 14.24 -5.94
CA GLU A 91 7.49 15.70 -6.07
C GLU A 91 7.28 16.41 -4.73
N THR A 92 8.20 17.32 -4.43
CA THR A 92 8.26 18.04 -3.15
C THR A 92 7.76 19.48 -3.25
N LYS A 93 7.51 19.97 -4.46
CA LYS A 93 7.12 21.36 -4.71
C LYS A 93 8.13 22.35 -4.11
N SER A 94 9.42 22.02 -4.17
CA SER A 94 10.51 22.79 -3.58
C SER A 94 10.43 22.96 -2.05
N THR A 95 9.75 22.07 -1.34
CA THR A 95 9.64 22.09 0.13
C THR A 95 10.46 21.00 0.83
N ALA A 96 11.18 20.18 0.05
CA ALA A 96 11.90 18.98 0.50
C ALA A 96 11.01 17.85 1.10
N MET A 97 9.70 18.03 1.16
CA MET A 97 8.74 17.02 1.65
C MET A 97 7.89 16.46 0.51
N PRO A 98 7.99 15.16 0.18
CA PRO A 98 7.10 14.51 -0.77
C PRO A 98 5.64 14.50 -0.31
N SER A 99 4.73 14.38 -1.27
CA SER A 99 3.30 14.28 -1.01
C SER A 99 2.89 12.84 -0.69
N PHE A 100 3.22 12.39 0.52
CA PHE A 100 2.95 11.01 0.98
C PHE A 100 1.45 10.71 1.23
N LYS A 101 0.65 11.74 1.56
CA LYS A 101 -0.76 11.59 1.93
C LYS A 101 -1.70 12.02 0.81
N GLY A 102 -2.85 11.36 0.78
CA GLY A 102 -3.86 11.51 -0.25
C GLY A 102 -4.66 12.81 -0.21
N PRO A 103 -5.59 12.99 -1.16
CA PRO A 103 -6.12 11.93 -2.04
C PRO A 103 -5.29 11.74 -3.32
N LEU A 104 -4.47 10.67 -3.37
CA LEU A 104 -3.68 10.31 -4.55
C LEU A 104 -4.47 9.35 -5.42
N GLU A 105 -4.56 9.59 -6.72
CA GLU A 105 -5.25 8.67 -7.62
C GLU A 105 -4.44 7.40 -7.87
N VAL A 106 -5.09 6.25 -7.68
CA VAL A 106 -4.52 4.94 -7.99
C VAL A 106 -5.54 4.07 -8.70
N GLU A 107 -5.05 3.19 -9.56
CA GLU A 107 -5.79 2.08 -10.15
C GLU A 107 -5.45 0.80 -9.39
N ILE A 108 -6.47 0.08 -8.96
CA ILE A 108 -6.33 -1.18 -8.22
C ILE A 108 -7.07 -2.28 -8.95
N GLU A 109 -6.40 -3.42 -9.10
CA GLU A 109 -6.96 -4.65 -9.67
C GLU A 109 -6.51 -5.88 -8.88
N LYS A 110 -7.32 -6.94 -8.92
CA LYS A 110 -6.94 -8.24 -8.35
C LYS A 110 -5.79 -8.83 -9.17
N THR A 111 -4.84 -9.47 -8.50
CA THR A 111 -3.71 -10.15 -9.14
C THR A 111 -3.40 -11.46 -8.42
N ASP A 112 -2.77 -12.39 -9.14
CA ASP A 112 -2.20 -13.61 -8.58
C ASP A 112 -0.71 -13.44 -8.22
N GLU A 113 -0.14 -12.25 -8.45
CA GLU A 113 1.23 -11.91 -8.03
C GLU A 113 1.37 -11.95 -6.49
N GLU A 114 2.55 -12.39 -6.03
CA GLU A 114 2.88 -12.41 -4.61
C GLU A 114 3.31 -11.02 -4.12
N VAL A 115 3.00 -10.72 -2.86
CA VAL A 115 3.50 -9.50 -2.22
C VAL A 115 5.00 -9.66 -2.01
N PRO A 116 5.85 -8.80 -2.60
CA PRO A 116 7.29 -8.95 -2.46
C PRO A 116 7.70 -8.79 -0.99
N ILE A 117 8.64 -9.61 -0.55
CA ILE A 117 9.31 -9.37 0.74
C ILE A 117 10.14 -8.09 0.65
N MET A 118 10.45 -7.49 1.80
CA MET A 118 11.11 -6.19 1.84
C MET A 118 12.42 -6.17 1.05
N MET A 119 13.27 -7.19 1.21
CA MET A 119 14.56 -7.26 0.49
C MET A 119 14.40 -7.31 -1.03
N ASP A 120 13.47 -8.12 -1.53
CA ASP A 120 13.21 -8.26 -2.96
C ASP A 120 12.62 -6.98 -3.54
N LEU A 121 11.73 -6.32 -2.79
CA LEU A 121 11.20 -5.01 -3.17
C LEU A 121 12.31 -3.97 -3.30
N MET A 122 13.22 -3.91 -2.32
CA MET A 122 14.33 -2.97 -2.34
C MET A 122 15.31 -3.25 -3.49
N ARG A 123 15.65 -4.54 -3.72
CA ARG A 123 16.51 -4.96 -4.83
C ARG A 123 15.91 -4.53 -6.17
N LYS A 124 14.63 -4.85 -6.39
CA LYS A 124 13.92 -4.52 -7.64
C LYS A 124 13.87 -3.01 -7.88
N LYS A 125 13.63 -2.19 -6.84
CA LYS A 125 13.38 -0.75 -6.98
C LYS A 125 14.62 0.15 -6.94
N TYR A 126 15.73 -0.31 -6.36
CA TYR A 126 16.90 0.55 -6.13
C TYR A 126 18.23 -0.03 -6.63
N ILE A 127 18.27 -1.30 -7.05
CA ILE A 127 19.49 -1.95 -7.52
C ILE A 127 19.36 -2.38 -8.97
N GLU A 128 18.24 -2.98 -9.34
CA GLU A 128 18.01 -3.53 -10.68
C GLU A 128 17.39 -2.53 -11.67
N CYS A 129 17.10 -1.31 -11.21
CA CYS A 129 16.51 -0.22 -12.00
C CYS A 129 17.53 0.50 -12.87
#